data_AF-A0A1I3Z1A2-F1
#
_entry.id   AF-A0A1I3Z1A2-F1
#
_cell.length_a   1.000
_cell.length_b   1.000
_cell.length_c   1.000
_cell.angle_alpha   90.00
_cell.angle_beta   90.00
_cell.angle_gamma   90.00
#
_symmetry.space_group_name_H-M   'P 1'
#
loop_
_entity.id
_entity.type
_entity.pdbx_description
1 polymer ?
#
loop_
_entity_poly.entity_id
_entity_poly.type
_entity_poly.pdbx_seq_one_letter_code
_entity_poly.pdbx_strand_id
1 'polypeptide(L)'
;MRCADEFEYRFGELDALLTAHAMTIHKSQESEYPAIVITLPTQHYTMLARNLAYTAVTRGKRLVVIGQRRAVVIAVKSWAGRHRWTKQEEWLKSPRRERAVTMPLWLQLTVLSYRGRAPSRNSATASTTKASRSCFAGFGPCPKTIPA
;
A
#
# COMPACT_ATOMS: atom_id res chain seq x y z
N MET A 1 7.56 -16.65 -22.57
CA MET A 1 8.58 -16.83 -21.52
C MET A 1 9.24 -18.17 -21.79
N ARG A 2 10.35 -18.18 -22.55
CA ARG A 2 11.15 -19.38 -22.79
C ARG A 2 12.35 -19.27 -21.84
N CYS A 3 12.25 -19.86 -20.67
CA CYS A 3 13.42 -20.22 -19.87
C CYS A 3 13.70 -21.67 -20.26
N ALA A 4 14.51 -21.87 -21.28
CA ALA A 4 14.89 -23.20 -21.77
C ALA A 4 16.39 -23.22 -22.00
N ASP A 5 17.13 -22.70 -21.03
CA ASP A 5 18.53 -23.08 -20.87
C ASP A 5 18.51 -24.34 -20.00
N GLU A 6 19.06 -25.42 -20.55
CA GLU A 6 19.17 -26.70 -19.85
C GLU A 6 20.33 -26.61 -18.86
N PHE A 7 20.01 -26.69 -17.56
CA PHE A 7 20.98 -26.66 -16.48
C PHE A 7 20.96 -28.01 -15.76
N GLU A 8 22.07 -28.73 -15.84
CA GLU A 8 22.27 -29.96 -15.09
C GLU A 8 22.75 -29.64 -13.67
N TYR A 9 21.99 -30.09 -12.68
CA TYR A 9 22.40 -30.02 -11.27
C TYR A 9 23.29 -31.22 -10.91
N ARG A 10 24.39 -30.97 -10.22
CA ARG A 10 25.25 -32.06 -9.69
C ARG A 10 24.63 -32.70 -8.46
N PHE A 11 25.03 -33.94 -8.14
CA PHE A 11 24.48 -34.68 -6.99
C PHE A 11 24.55 -33.91 -5.65
N GLY A 12 25.60 -33.11 -5.44
CA GLY A 12 25.77 -32.29 -4.24
C GLY A 12 24.92 -31.01 -4.19
N GLU A 13 24.21 -30.66 -5.26
CA GLU A 13 23.38 -29.45 -5.34
C GLU A 13 21.88 -29.74 -5.17
N LEU A 14 21.49 -31.02 -5.10
CA LEU A 14 20.08 -31.41 -4.91
C LEU A 14 19.48 -30.93 -3.59
N ASP A 15 20.29 -30.66 -2.56
CA ASP A 15 19.82 -30.09 -1.30
C ASP A 15 19.21 -28.68 -1.46
N ALA A 16 19.51 -27.98 -2.56
CA ALA A 16 18.90 -26.70 -2.88
C ALA A 16 17.52 -26.83 -3.53
N LEU A 17 17.13 -28.04 -3.97
CA LEU A 17 15.87 -28.30 -4.66
C LEU A 17 14.84 -28.88 -3.70
N LEU A 18 13.60 -28.37 -3.79
CA LEU A 18 12.47 -28.88 -3.04
C LEU A 18 11.41 -29.40 -4.01
N THR A 19 10.79 -30.52 -3.64
CA THR A 19 9.68 -31.10 -4.40
C THR A 19 8.48 -30.16 -4.39
N ALA A 20 7.99 -29.79 -5.57
CA ALA A 20 6.93 -28.79 -5.74
C ALA A 20 5.56 -29.41 -6.05
N HIS A 21 5.18 -30.53 -5.43
CA HIS A 21 3.83 -31.10 -5.59
C HIS A 21 2.75 -30.24 -4.95
N ALA A 22 3.07 -29.61 -3.82
CA ALA A 22 2.21 -28.65 -3.15
C ALA A 22 3.08 -27.48 -2.66
N MET A 23 2.58 -26.27 -2.84
CA MET A 23 3.27 -25.06 -2.39
C MET A 23 2.32 -24.18 -1.59
N THR A 24 2.88 -23.37 -0.71
CA THR A 24 2.09 -22.40 0.03
C THR A 24 1.70 -21.23 -0.86
N ILE A 25 0.57 -20.59 -0.56
CA ILE A 25 0.08 -19.42 -1.30
C ILE A 25 1.14 -18.29 -1.30
N HIS A 26 1.91 -18.17 -0.21
CA HIS A 26 3.02 -17.23 -0.09
C HIS A 26 4.18 -17.52 -1.06
N LYS A 27 4.52 -18.80 -1.30
CA LYS A 27 5.56 -19.15 -2.28
C LYS A 27 5.08 -19.03 -3.73
N SER A 28 3.77 -19.19 -3.96
CA SER A 28 3.16 -18.98 -5.28
C SER A 28 3.01 -17.51 -5.69
N GLN A 29 3.61 -16.57 -4.94
CA GLN A 29 3.57 -15.15 -5.28
C GLN A 29 4.09 -14.95 -6.71
N GLU A 30 3.42 -14.06 -7.44
CA GLU A 30 3.72 -13.70 -8.84
C GLU A 30 3.56 -14.84 -9.88
N SER A 31 3.28 -16.07 -9.47
CA SER A 31 2.95 -17.17 -10.37
C SER A 31 1.45 -17.22 -10.69
N GLU A 32 1.08 -17.73 -11.86
CA GLU A 32 -0.31 -17.95 -12.26
C GLU A 32 -0.46 -19.34 -12.88
N TYR A 33 -1.53 -20.05 -12.52
CA TYR A 33 -1.73 -21.44 -12.94
C TYR A 33 -3.08 -21.61 -13.65
N PRO A 34 -3.17 -22.48 -14.68
CA PRO A 34 -4.42 -22.70 -15.41
C PRO A 34 -5.53 -23.27 -14.51
N ALA A 35 -5.20 -24.20 -13.61
CA ALA A 35 -6.11 -24.76 -12.62
C ALA A 35 -5.42 -24.85 -11.26
N ILE A 36 -6.14 -24.55 -10.19
CA ILE A 36 -5.63 -24.57 -8.81
C ILE A 36 -6.58 -25.33 -7.89
N VAL A 37 -6.02 -26.19 -7.05
CA VAL A 37 -6.71 -26.82 -5.93
C VAL A 37 -6.20 -26.21 -4.63
N ILE A 38 -7.08 -25.54 -3.90
CA ILE A 38 -6.77 -24.85 -2.65
C ILE A 38 -7.30 -25.69 -1.48
N THR A 39 -6.37 -26.19 -0.67
CA THR A 39 -6.69 -26.86 0.59
C THR A 39 -6.49 -25.88 1.74
N LEU A 40 -7.59 -25.45 2.38
CA LEU A 40 -7.58 -24.60 3.57
C LEU A 40 -7.95 -25.44 4.80
N PRO A 41 -6.98 -25.96 5.57
CA PRO A 41 -7.28 -26.68 6.80
C PRO A 41 -7.72 -25.69 7.90
N THR A 42 -8.74 -26.06 8.68
CA THR A 42 -9.19 -25.26 9.84
C THR A 42 -8.18 -25.20 11.00
N GLN A 43 -7.17 -26.09 11.00
CA GLN A 43 -6.14 -26.15 12.04
C GLN A 43 -5.23 -24.91 12.05
N HIS A 44 -5.05 -24.25 10.89
CA HIS A 44 -4.24 -23.03 10.76
C HIS A 44 -5.09 -21.75 10.80
N TYR A 45 -5.96 -21.64 11.80
CA TYR A 45 -6.95 -20.56 11.90
C TYR A 45 -6.33 -19.15 11.89
N THR A 46 -5.13 -18.98 12.44
CA THR A 46 -4.42 -17.69 12.51
C THR A 46 -4.01 -17.15 11.14
N MET A 47 -3.88 -18.03 10.14
CA MET A 47 -3.54 -17.68 8.75
C MET A 47 -4.77 -17.60 7.85
N LEU A 48 -5.96 -17.99 8.33
CA LEU A 48 -7.23 -17.85 7.59
C LEU A 48 -7.69 -16.38 7.59
N ALA A 49 -7.07 -15.60 6.71
CA ALA A 49 -7.39 -14.21 6.45
C ALA A 49 -7.92 -14.01 5.03
N ARG A 50 -8.78 -13.00 4.85
CA ARG A 50 -9.34 -12.65 3.54
C ARG A 50 -8.25 -12.39 2.50
N ASN A 51 -7.16 -11.72 2.89
CA ASN A 51 -6.06 -11.39 1.99
C ASN A 51 -5.39 -12.65 1.41
N LEU A 52 -5.19 -13.68 2.24
CA LEU A 52 -4.58 -14.92 1.82
C LEU A 52 -5.51 -15.69 0.88
N ALA A 53 -6.80 -15.78 1.23
CA ALA A 53 -7.81 -16.43 0.40
C ALA A 53 -7.98 -15.73 -0.95
N TYR A 54 -8.03 -14.40 -0.95
CA TYR A 54 -8.10 -13.60 -2.18
C TYR A 54 -6.88 -13.86 -3.08
N THR A 55 -5.68 -13.84 -2.49
CA THR A 55 -4.45 -14.12 -3.23
C THR A 55 -4.53 -15.51 -3.87
N ALA A 56 -4.92 -16.54 -3.11
CA ALA A 56 -5.02 -17.91 -3.63
C ALA A 56 -5.99 -18.04 -4.81
N VAL A 57 -7.14 -17.37 -4.74
CA VAL A 57 -8.15 -17.38 -5.81
C VAL A 57 -7.62 -16.68 -7.06
N THR A 58 -6.97 -15.52 -6.90
CA THR A 58 -6.44 -14.75 -8.05
C THR A 58 -5.31 -15.44 -8.81
N ARG A 59 -4.69 -16.48 -8.23
CA ARG A 59 -3.64 -17.26 -8.91
C ARG A 59 -4.20 -18.15 -10.02
N GLY A 60 -5.49 -18.51 -9.97
CA GLY A 60 -6.11 -19.46 -10.88
C GLY A 60 -6.76 -18.76 -12.07
N LYS A 61 -6.39 -19.18 -13.30
CA LYS A 61 -6.93 -18.55 -14.53
C LYS A 61 -8.28 -19.11 -14.96
N ARG A 62 -8.46 -20.44 -14.90
CA ARG A 62 -9.63 -21.12 -15.49
C ARG A 62 -10.46 -21.86 -14.46
N LEU A 63 -9.82 -22.49 -13.48
CA LEU A 63 -10.50 -23.32 -12.48
C LEU A 63 -9.88 -23.13 -11.11
N VAL A 64 -10.73 -22.93 -10.11
CA VAL A 64 -10.34 -22.86 -8.69
C VAL A 64 -11.25 -23.79 -7.91
N VAL A 65 -10.66 -24.80 -7.28
CA VAL A 65 -11.37 -25.76 -6.42
C VAL A 65 -10.94 -25.53 -4.98
N ILE A 66 -11.90 -25.40 -4.05
CA ILE A 66 -11.61 -25.20 -2.62
C ILE A 66 -12.17 -26.37 -1.81
N GLY A 67 -11.29 -27.04 -1.04
CA GLY A 67 -11.65 -28.27 -0.33
C GLY A 67 -12.59 -28.09 0.87
N GLN A 68 -12.40 -27.05 1.69
CA GLN A 68 -13.16 -26.88 2.94
C GLN A 68 -13.99 -25.59 2.96
N ARG A 69 -15.32 -25.72 2.83
CA ARG A 69 -16.27 -24.60 2.89
C ARG A 69 -16.19 -23.81 4.20
N ARG A 70 -16.03 -24.49 5.35
CA ARG A 70 -15.95 -23.85 6.67
C ARG A 70 -14.75 -22.90 6.77
N ALA A 71 -13.59 -23.30 6.28
CA ALA A 71 -12.39 -22.49 6.29
C ALA A 71 -12.53 -21.22 5.44
N VAL A 72 -13.23 -21.29 4.31
CA VAL A 72 -13.54 -20.12 3.48
C VAL A 72 -14.42 -19.12 4.24
N VAL A 73 -15.47 -19.59 4.91
CA VAL A 73 -16.37 -18.72 5.68
C VAL A 73 -15.60 -18.00 6.79
N ILE A 74 -14.72 -18.72 7.51
CA ILE A 74 -13.85 -18.12 8.53
C ILE A 74 -12.94 -17.07 7.89
N ALA A 75 -12.24 -17.41 6.81
CA ALA A 75 -11.32 -16.48 6.13
C ALA A 75 -12.00 -15.22 5.61
N VAL A 76 -13.23 -15.32 5.09
CA VAL A 76 -14.00 -14.16 4.60
C VAL A 76 -14.50 -13.29 5.74
N LYS A 77 -14.91 -13.89 6.87
CA LYS A 77 -15.33 -13.17 8.09
C LYS A 77 -14.16 -12.48 8.79
N SER A 78 -12.94 -12.99 8.64
CA SER A 78 -11.70 -12.37 9.11
C SER A 78 -11.37 -11.08 8.34
N TRP A 79 -12.09 -9.99 8.65
CA TRP A 79 -11.82 -8.64 8.14
C TRP A 79 -10.71 -7.93 8.92
N ALA A 80 -10.39 -8.39 10.13
CA ALA A 80 -9.32 -7.86 10.95
C ALA A 80 -7.94 -8.27 10.39
N GLY A 81 -7.55 -7.70 9.25
CA GLY A 81 -6.14 -7.56 8.93
C GLY A 81 -5.49 -6.83 10.09
N ARG A 82 -4.48 -7.46 10.72
CA ARG A 82 -3.79 -6.88 11.87
C ARG A 82 -3.45 -5.43 11.57
N HIS A 83 -3.79 -4.53 12.49
CA HIS A 83 -3.48 -3.13 12.33
C HIS A 83 -1.97 -2.99 12.09
N ARG A 84 -1.60 -2.51 10.90
CA ARG A 84 -0.20 -2.35 10.53
C ARG A 84 0.22 -0.97 11.02
N TRP A 85 0.94 -0.94 12.13
CA TRP A 85 1.51 0.28 12.66
C TRP A 85 2.60 0.79 11.71
N THR A 86 2.23 1.70 10.80
CA THR A 86 3.18 2.41 9.94
C THR A 86 2.96 3.91 10.07
N LYS A 87 4.06 4.67 10.14
CA LYS A 87 3.99 6.14 10.12
C LYS A 87 3.83 6.70 8.71
N GLN A 88 3.83 5.85 7.67
CA GLN A 88 3.84 6.30 6.28
C GLN A 88 2.68 7.24 5.96
N GLU A 89 1.48 6.93 6.47
CA GLU A 89 0.31 7.78 6.30
C GLU A 89 0.49 9.16 6.94
N GLU A 90 1.09 9.20 8.13
CA GLU A 90 1.43 10.44 8.84
C GLU A 90 2.44 11.26 8.03
N TRP A 91 3.50 10.63 7.53
CA TRP A 91 4.50 11.30 6.68
C TRP A 91 3.89 11.85 5.39
N LEU A 92 2.96 11.13 4.76
CA LEU A 92 2.32 11.59 3.53
C LEU A 92 1.39 12.79 3.76
N LYS A 93 0.74 12.85 4.93
CA LYS A 93 -0.15 13.94 5.35
C LYS A 93 0.60 15.15 5.90
N SER A 94 1.84 14.97 6.34
CA SER A 94 2.67 16.10 6.77
C SER A 94 2.84 17.08 5.61
N PRO A 95 2.67 18.40 5.83
CA PRO A 95 2.88 19.39 4.77
C PRO A 95 4.29 19.20 4.26
N ARG A 96 4.40 18.81 2.98
CA ARG A 96 5.68 18.61 2.32
C ARG A 96 6.42 19.93 2.48
N ARG A 97 7.45 19.96 3.34
CA ARG A 97 8.24 21.16 3.58
C ARG A 97 8.78 21.56 2.22
N GLU A 98 8.11 22.50 1.56
CA GLU A 98 8.65 23.16 0.38
C GLU A 98 9.97 23.72 0.88
N ARG A 99 11.05 23.01 0.52
CA ARG A 99 12.36 23.62 0.57
C ARG A 99 12.19 24.77 -0.39
N ALA A 100 12.01 25.97 0.16
CA ALA A 100 12.29 27.20 -0.54
C ALA A 100 13.68 26.98 -1.11
N VAL A 101 13.74 26.58 -2.38
CA VAL A 101 14.97 26.69 -3.13
C VAL A 101 15.09 28.18 -3.23
N THR A 102 15.91 28.78 -2.36
CA THR A 102 16.33 30.16 -2.50
C THR A 102 16.92 30.22 -3.90
N MET A 103 16.12 30.69 -4.86
CA MET A 103 16.59 30.88 -6.22
C MET A 103 17.74 31.87 -6.08
N PRO A 104 18.96 31.50 -6.48
CA PRO A 104 20.06 32.46 -6.45
C PRO A 104 19.67 33.69 -7.28
N LEU A 105 20.05 34.87 -6.80
CA LEU A 105 19.55 36.18 -7.26
C LEU A 105 19.67 36.38 -8.78
N TRP A 106 20.67 35.76 -9.42
CA TRP A 106 20.87 35.76 -10.87
C TRP A 106 19.71 35.12 -11.69
N LEU A 107 18.89 34.26 -11.09
CA LEU A 107 17.76 33.57 -11.76
C LEU A 107 16.45 34.36 -11.64
N GLN A 108 16.38 35.32 -10.71
CA GLN A 108 15.25 36.24 -10.55
C GLN A 108 15.27 37.37 -11.59
N LEU A 109 16.45 37.79 -12.02
CA LEU A 109 16.62 38.88 -12.99
C LEU A 109 16.12 38.51 -14.41
N THR A 110 16.14 37.23 -14.79
CA THR A 110 15.72 36.79 -16.12
C THR A 110 14.19 36.76 -16.29
N VAL A 111 13.43 36.52 -15.21
CA VAL A 111 11.95 36.47 -15.27
C VAL A 111 11.32 37.88 -15.30
N LEU A 112 12.05 38.92 -14.90
CA LEU A 112 11.55 40.30 -14.96
C LEU A 112 11.52 40.90 -16.38
N SER A 113 12.14 40.25 -17.37
CA SER A 113 12.17 40.73 -18.76
C SER A 113 10.98 40.21 -19.61
N TYR A 114 10.20 39.24 -19.11
CA TYR A 114 9.04 38.67 -19.82
C TYR A 114 7.73 38.97 -19.08
N ARG A 115 7.42 40.26 -18.89
CA ARG A 115 6.09 40.71 -18.43
C ARG A 115 5.49 41.73 -19.38
N GLY A 116 5.43 41.35 -20.66
CA GLY A 116 4.61 42.02 -21.66
C GLY A 116 3.13 41.67 -21.52
N ARG A 117 2.28 42.70 -21.43
CA ARG A 117 0.83 42.71 -21.66
C ARG A 117 -0.08 42.10 -20.58
N ALA A 118 -0.47 42.94 -19.61
CA ALA A 118 -1.67 42.75 -18.80
C ALA A 118 -2.94 43.04 -19.65
N PRO A 119 -4.01 42.21 -19.56
CA PRO A 119 -5.31 42.58 -20.12
C PRO A 119 -6.08 43.49 -19.15
N SER A 120 -6.95 44.30 -19.74
CA SER A 120 -7.70 45.42 -19.15
C SER A 120 -8.56 45.04 -17.95
N ARG A 121 -8.61 45.99 -17.01
CA ARG A 121 -9.57 46.11 -15.91
C ARG A 121 -10.99 45.78 -16.36
N ASN A 122 -11.70 44.99 -15.56
CA ASN A 122 -13.05 45.33 -15.14
C ASN A 122 -13.21 45.01 -13.64
N SER A 123 -13.90 45.95 -13.00
CA SER A 123 -14.23 46.12 -11.60
C SER A 123 -14.93 44.92 -10.96
N ALA A 124 -14.58 44.60 -9.70
CA ALA A 124 -15.49 44.78 -8.56
C ALA A 124 -14.87 44.29 -7.23
N THR A 125 -14.91 45.19 -6.26
CA THR A 125 -15.03 44.96 -4.81
C THR A 125 -13.93 44.20 -4.07
N ALA A 126 -13.03 45.01 -3.51
CA ALA A 126 -12.34 44.72 -2.27
C ALA A 126 -13.33 44.63 -1.09
N SER A 127 -13.19 43.61 -0.25
CA SER A 127 -13.54 43.70 1.16
C SER A 127 -12.38 43.18 2.00
N THR A 128 -11.62 44.14 2.48
CA THR A 128 -10.59 44.04 3.49
C THR A 128 -11.19 43.59 4.82
N THR A 129 -10.71 42.48 5.38
CA THR A 129 -10.78 42.20 6.83
C THR A 129 -9.56 41.36 7.19
N LYS A 130 -8.43 42.03 7.45
CA LYS A 130 -7.94 42.42 8.78
C LYS A 130 -7.46 41.21 9.59
N ALA A 131 -6.15 41.08 9.62
CA ALA A 131 -5.40 40.26 10.56
C ALA A 131 -5.57 40.78 12.00
N SER A 132 -5.82 39.86 12.92
CA SER A 132 -5.43 39.95 14.34
C SER A 132 -5.29 38.52 14.84
N ARG A 133 -4.07 38.02 15.03
CA ARG A 133 -3.44 37.86 16.36
C ARG A 133 -4.45 37.48 17.45
N SER A 134 -4.33 36.28 18.02
CA SER A 134 -4.01 36.07 19.44
C SER A 134 -4.36 34.66 19.94
N CYS A 135 -3.51 34.16 20.84
CA CYS A 135 -3.80 33.24 21.95
C CYS A 135 -4.34 31.84 21.59
N PHE A 136 -3.54 30.79 21.63
CA PHE A 136 -3.09 30.13 22.87
C PHE A 136 -4.26 29.83 23.82
N ALA A 137 -4.91 28.69 23.62
CA ALA A 137 -5.67 27.95 24.63
C ALA A 137 -6.02 26.56 24.08
N GLY A 138 -5.85 25.51 24.89
CA GLY A 138 -6.48 24.21 24.64
C GLY A 138 -5.56 23.00 24.54
N PHE A 139 -4.59 22.86 25.45
CA PHE A 139 -4.29 21.53 25.97
C PHE A 139 -5.57 21.00 26.63
N GLY A 140 -6.10 19.90 26.12
CA GLY A 140 -7.15 19.14 26.75
C GLY A 140 -6.99 17.67 26.35
N PRO A 141 -6.46 16.80 27.22
CA PRO A 141 -6.46 15.37 26.97
C PRO A 141 -7.89 14.86 27.18
N CYS A 142 -8.30 13.81 26.47
CA CYS A 142 -9.38 12.98 26.98
C CYS A 142 -9.05 11.49 26.88
N PRO A 143 -9.23 10.75 28.00
CA PRO A 143 -8.69 9.43 28.22
C PRO A 143 -9.70 8.37 27.77
N LYS A 144 -9.21 7.20 27.38
CA LYS A 144 -9.95 5.94 27.57
C LYS A 144 -8.97 4.86 28.00
N THR A 145 -8.74 4.81 29.31
CA THR A 145 -8.67 3.54 30.04
C THR A 145 -9.85 2.67 29.63
N ILE A 146 -9.59 1.40 29.31
CA ILE A 146 -10.54 0.33 29.61
C ILE A 146 -9.74 -0.78 30.31
N PRO A 147 -10.11 -1.13 31.55
CA PRO A 147 -9.46 -2.17 32.34
C PRO A 147 -10.08 -3.55 32.09
N ALA A 148 -9.24 -4.59 32.20
CA ALA A 148 -9.31 -5.73 33.13
C ALA A 148 -8.29 -6.78 32.67
#